data_AF-A0A643FTH6-F1
#
_entry.id   AF-A0A643FTH6-F1
#
_cell.length_a   1.000
_cell.length_b   1.000
_cell.length_c   1.000
_cell.angle_alpha   90.00
_cell.angle_beta   90.00
_cell.angle_gamma   90.00
#
_symmetry.space_group_name_H-M   'P 1'
#
loop_
_entity.id
_entity.type
_entity.pdbx_description
1 polymer ?
#
loop_
_entity_poly.entity_id
_entity_poly.type
_entity_poly.pdbx_seq_one_letter_code
_entity_poly.pdbx_strand_id
1 'polypeptide(L)' 'MDSYKFDLIKFSSEVRELLKSELEISVGNMEVVPFGEKLYKLVRAHAYNEGVQDAQRLLDRKLSDISEQLDLLLQHE' A
#
# COMPACT_ATOMS: atom_id res chain seq x y z
N MET A 1 -0.08 -12.99 -14.88
CA MET A 1 0.18 -11.95 -13.86
C MET A 1 -0.76 -10.81 -14.19
N ASP A 2 -1.96 -10.84 -13.62
CA ASP A 2 -2.93 -9.76 -13.84
C ASP A 2 -2.41 -8.53 -13.13
N SER A 3 -2.06 -7.52 -13.92
CA SER A 3 -1.75 -6.19 -13.41
C SER A 3 -3.01 -5.70 -12.70
N TYR A 4 -2.99 -5.64 -11.38
CA TYR A 4 -3.98 -4.94 -10.56
C TYR A 4 -3.92 -3.46 -10.93
N LYS A 5 -4.52 -3.11 -12.07
CA LYS A 5 -4.64 -1.74 -12.52
C LYS A 5 -5.63 -1.07 -11.60
N PHE A 6 -5.14 -0.07 -10.86
CA PHE A 6 -5.97 0.73 -9.98
C PHE A 6 -7.14 1.33 -10.77
N ASP A 7 -8.36 1.05 -10.33
CA ASP A 7 -9.59 1.58 -10.90
C ASP A 7 -10.05 2.79 -10.09
N LEU A 8 -9.73 3.98 -10.63
CA LEU A 8 -10.08 5.25 -10.00
C LEU A 8 -11.60 5.45 -9.86
N ILE A 9 -12.39 4.90 -10.79
CA ILE A 9 -13.85 5.06 -10.76
C ILE A 9 -14.42 4.23 -9.62
N LYS A 10 -13.98 2.97 -9.49
CA LYS A 10 -14.39 2.12 -8.37
C LYS A 10 -13.98 2.74 -7.03
N PHE A 11 -12.74 3.18 -6.90
CA PHE A 11 -12.26 3.84 -5.69
C PHE A 11 -13.08 5.09 -5.35
N SER A 12 -13.34 5.95 -6.33
CA SER A 12 -14.11 7.19 -6.09
C SER A 12 -15.56 6.91 -5.71
N SER A 13 -16.15 5.83 -6.25
CA SER A 13 -17.48 5.38 -5.84
C SER A 13 -17.51 4.91 -4.40
N GLU A 14 -16.50 4.15 -3.95
CA GLU A 14 -16.39 3.71 -2.55
C GLU A 14 -16.20 4.90 -1.61
N VAL A 15 -15.37 5.88 -1.99
CA VAL A 15 -15.22 7.14 -1.25
C VAL A 15 -16.56 7.88 -1.14
N ARG A 16 -17.35 7.93 -2.21
CA ARG A 16 -18.68 8.55 -2.18
C ARG A 16 -19.61 7.88 -1.17
N GLU A 17 -19.65 6.55 -1.15
CA GLU A 17 -20.50 5.81 -0.22
C GLU A 17 -20.06 6.06 1.23
N LEU A 18 -18.75 6.12 1.52
CA LEU A 18 -18.24 6.44 2.85
C LEU A 18 -18.58 7.87 3.28
N LEU A 19 -18.44 8.85 2.38
CA LEU A 19 -18.84 10.23 2.67
C LEU A 19 -20.32 10.33 3.04
N LYS A 20 -21.16 9.51 2.38
CA LYS A 20 -22.59 9.46 2.63
C LYS A 20 -22.94 8.71 3.92
N SER A 21 -22.34 7.54 4.17
CA SER A 21 -22.70 6.69 5.31
C SER A 21 -22.13 7.19 6.63
N GLU A 22 -20.88 7.66 6.63
CA GLU A 22 -20.16 8.00 7.86
C GLU A 22 -20.24 9.48 8.21
N LEU A 23 -20.36 10.35 7.20
CA LEU A 23 -20.29 11.81 7.38
C LEU A 23 -21.58 12.52 6.97
N GLU A 24 -22.59 11.81 6.45
CA GLU A 24 -23.83 12.36 5.90
C GLU A 24 -23.61 13.41 4.79
N ILE A 25 -22.45 13.38 4.13
CA ILE A 25 -22.10 14.29 3.04
C ILE A 25 -22.56 13.67 1.71
N SER A 26 -23.55 14.29 1.08
CA SER A 26 -24.01 13.90 -0.25
C SER A 26 -23.16 14.57 -1.33
N VAL A 27 -22.46 13.76 -2.14
CA VAL A 27 -21.57 14.23 -3.20
C VAL A 27 -21.91 13.54 -4.52
N GLY A 28 -21.90 14.28 -5.62
CA GLY A 28 -22.12 13.76 -6.96
C GLY A 28 -20.87 13.09 -7.54
N ASN A 29 -21.04 12.41 -8.69
CA ASN A 29 -19.94 11.75 -9.39
C ASN A 29 -18.89 12.74 -9.92
N MET A 30 -19.31 13.95 -10.30
CA MET A 30 -18.41 14.94 -10.87
C MET A 30 -17.44 15.51 -9.83
N GLU A 31 -17.86 15.58 -8.57
CA GLU A 31 -17.05 16.10 -7.47
C GLU A 31 -16.25 14.99 -6.79
N VAL A 32 -16.80 13.78 -6.68
CA VAL A 32 -16.15 12.70 -5.94
C VAL A 32 -14.97 12.07 -6.67
N VAL A 33 -14.97 12.05 -8.01
CA VAL A 33 -13.84 11.52 -8.80
C VAL A 33 -12.55 12.33 -8.59
N PRO A 34 -12.53 13.66 -8.78
CA PRO A 34 -11.32 14.45 -8.52
C PRO A 34 -10.94 14.48 -7.03
N PHE A 35 -11.90 14.35 -6.11
CA PHE A 35 -11.62 14.19 -4.69
C PHE A 35 -10.93 12.85 -4.38
N GLY A 36 -11.49 11.75 -4.90
CA GLY A 36 -10.93 10.41 -4.79
C GLY A 36 -9.52 10.33 -5.38
N GLU A 37 -9.27 10.97 -6.51
CA GLU A 37 -7.92 11.01 -7.10
C GLU A 37 -6.89 11.68 -6.15
N LYS A 38 -7.27 12.80 -5.53
CA LYS A 38 -6.40 13.50 -4.55
C LYS A 38 -6.20 12.66 -3.30
N LEU A 39 -7.26 12.06 -2.78
CA LEU A 39 -7.21 11.17 -1.60
C LEU A 39 -6.27 9.99 -1.88
N TYR A 40 -6.42 9.35 -3.03
CA TYR A 40 -5.55 8.25 -3.44
C TYR A 40 -4.08 8.69 -3.53
N LYS A 41 -3.78 9.85 -4.13
CA LYS A 41 -2.40 10.35 -4.21
C LYS A 41 -1.77 10.57 -2.84
N LEU A 42 -2.53 11.12 -1.88
CA LEU A 42 -2.06 11.34 -0.52
C LEU A 42 -1.77 10.02 0.19
N VAL A 43 -2.71 9.07 0.14
CA VAL A 43 -2.58 7.79 0.84
C VAL A 43 -1.53 6.90 0.17
N ARG A 44 -1.50 6.85 -1.17
CA ARG A 44 -0.55 6.02 -1.93
C ARG A 44 0.89 6.37 -1.61
N ALA A 45 1.22 7.66 -1.46
CA ALA A 45 2.58 8.06 -1.12
C ALA A 45 3.01 7.46 0.23
N HIS A 46 2.12 7.47 1.22
CA HIS A 46 2.38 6.87 2.53
C HIS A 46 2.40 5.34 2.47
N ALA A 47 1.40 4.70 1.87
CA ALA A 47 1.30 3.25 1.78
C ALA A 47 2.45 2.63 0.96
N TYR A 48 2.91 3.30 -0.09
CA TYR A 48 4.08 2.87 -0.85
C TYR A 48 5.35 2.91 0.00
N ASN A 49 5.54 3.98 0.77
CA ASN A 49 6.69 4.09 1.67
C ASN A 49 6.66 3.02 2.77
N GLU A 50 5.50 2.71 3.34
CA GLU A 50 5.36 1.62 4.31
C GLU A 50 5.69 0.26 3.69
N GLY A 51 5.15 -0.04 2.50
CA GLY A 51 5.45 -1.29 1.80
C GLY A 51 6.94 -1.44 1.43
N VAL A 52 7.60 -0.34 1.04
CA VAL A 52 9.05 -0.33 0.80
C VAL A 52 9.83 -0.58 2.10
N GLN A 53 9.42 0.03 3.20
CA GLN A 53 10.06 -0.20 4.51
C GLN A 53 9.87 -1.63 5.00
N ASP A 54 8.69 -2.23 4.79
CA ASP A 54 8.44 -3.63 5.15
C ASP A 54 9.27 -4.59 4.30
N ALA A 55 9.39 -4.32 2.99
CA ALA A 55 10.27 -5.08 2.11
C ALA A 55 11.74 -4.98 2.57
N GLN A 56 12.19 -3.79 2.96
CA GLN A 56 13.53 -3.58 3.51
C GLN A 56 13.75 -4.42 4.79
N ARG A 57 12.81 -4.34 5.76
CA ARG A 57 12.89 -5.13 7.00
C ARG A 57 12.95 -6.64 6.74
N LEU A 58 12.19 -7.11 5.75
CA LEU A 58 12.20 -8.52 5.37
C LEU A 58 13.55 -8.95 4.80
N LEU A 59 14.13 -8.12 3.92
CA LEU A 59 15.45 -8.37 3.34
C LEU A 59 16.55 -8.36 4.41
N ASP A 60 16.54 -7.39 5.31
CA ASP A 60 17.52 -7.30 6.39
C ASP A 60 17.51 -8.55 7.29
N ARG A 61 16.32 -9.04 7.64
CA ARG A 61 16.17 -10.31 8.39
C ARG A 61 16.74 -11.48 7.60
N LYS A 62 16.42 -11.58 6.31
CA LYS A 62 16.90 -12.67 5.47
C LYS A 62 18.40 -12.65 5.29
N LEU A 63 19.01 -11.47 5.18
CA LEU A 63 20.46 -11.32 5.13
C LEU A 63 21.11 -11.74 6.45
N SER A 64 20.51 -11.38 7.60
CA SER A 64 20.96 -11.83 8.92
C SER A 64 20.90 -13.36 9.03
N ASP A 65 19.77 -13.97 8.67
CA ASP A 65 19.58 -15.43 8.68
C ASP A 65 20.68 -16.14 7.85
N ILE A 66 20.96 -15.60 6.64
CA ILE A 66 21.98 -16.15 5.75
C ILE A 66 23.38 -16.02 6.36
N SER A 67 23.69 -14.86 6.95
CA SER A 67 24.98 -14.63 7.60
C SER A 67 25.21 -15.61 8.74
N GLU A 68 24.22 -15.82 9.61
CA GLU A 68 24.29 -16.79 10.70
C GLU A 68 24.50 -18.22 10.19
N GLN A 69 23.82 -18.60 9.10
CA GLN A 69 24.01 -19.92 8.49
C GLN A 69 25.41 -20.10 7.90
N LEU A 70 25.98 -19.06 7.28
CA LEU A 70 27.35 -19.10 6.77
C LEU A 70 28.36 -19.22 7.90
N ASP A 71 28.20 -18.48 8.99
CA ASP A 71 29.06 -18.57 10.17
C ASP A 71 29.02 -19.97 10.80
N LEU A 72 27.84 -20.58 10.88
CA LEU A 72 27.69 -21.96 11.36
C LEU A 72 28.42 -22.97 10.46
N LEU A 73 28.31 -22.80 9.13
CA LEU A 73 28.99 -23.68 8.18
C LEU A 73 30.52 -23.56 8.29
N LEU A 74 31.04 -22.33 8.40
CA LEU A 74 32.47 -22.06 8.55
C LEU A 74 33.05 -22.63 9.86
N GLN A 75 32.24 -22.78 10.91
CA GLN A 75 32.68 -23.41 12.17
C GLN A 75 32.75 -24.95 12.10
N HIS A 76 32.16 -25.56 11.07
CA HIS A 76 32.13 -27.01 10.88
C HIS A 76 33.06 -27.49 9.75
N GLU A 77 33.83 -26.59 9.13
CA GLU A 77 35.04 -26.89 8.34
C GLU A 77 36.30 -26.90 9.22
#